data_AF-A0A2M8PN92-F1
#
_entry.id   AF-A0A2M8PN92-F1
#
_cell.length_a   1.000
_cell.length_b   1.000
_cell.length_c   1.000
_cell.angle_alpha   90.00
_cell.angle_beta   90.00
_cell.angle_gamma   90.00
#
_symmetry.space_group_name_H-M   'P 1'
#
loop_
_entity.id
_entity.type
_entity.pdbx_description
1 polymer ?
#
loop_
_entity_poly.entity_id
_entity_poly.type
_entity_poly.pdbx_seq_one_letter_code
_entity_poly.pdbx_strand_id
1 'polypeptide(L)'
;MRDSIINQTQSIQAVTDTNAENLLHDLVATPSPSYEERDAVELLLRWMQAHDYDDAYIDEAGNAVGIIGDGAHDVVLLGHIDTFPGNPPVKVDGRLLYGRGAVDAKGSLCTFAVAARRAHIPEN
;
A
#
# COMPACT_ATOMS: atom_id res chain seq x y z
N MET A 1 40.21 -14.43 20.55
CA MET A 1 39.76 -15.26 19.41
C MET A 1 38.33 -15.67 19.69
N ARG A 2 37.42 -15.36 18.76
CA ARG A 2 35.99 -15.66 18.70
C ARG A 2 35.06 -14.58 19.25
N ASP A 3 34.81 -13.67 18.32
CA ASP A 3 33.69 -12.76 18.19
C ASP A 3 32.36 -13.42 18.54
N SER A 4 31.59 -12.77 19.42
CA SER A 4 30.16 -13.06 19.61
C SER A 4 29.39 -12.08 18.74
N ILE A 5 28.84 -12.62 17.66
CA ILE A 5 28.02 -11.95 16.66
C ILE A 5 26.81 -11.33 17.33
N ILE A 6 26.67 -10.01 17.19
CA ILE A 6 25.47 -9.25 17.56
C ILE A 6 24.37 -9.69 16.59
N ASN A 7 23.38 -10.43 17.07
CA ASN A 7 22.12 -10.63 16.38
C ASN A 7 21.39 -9.27 16.37
N GLN A 8 21.61 -8.46 15.33
CA GLN A 8 20.78 -7.31 15.05
C GLN A 8 19.49 -7.83 14.44
N THR A 9 18.48 -8.10 15.27
CA THR A 9 17.09 -8.10 14.79
C THR A 9 16.84 -6.70 14.26
N GLN A 10 16.80 -6.54 12.93
CA GLN A 10 16.37 -5.29 12.33
C GLN A 10 14.97 -5.01 12.87
N SER A 11 14.84 -3.96 13.68
CA SER A 11 13.53 -3.51 14.12
C SER A 11 12.76 -3.10 12.89
N ILE A 12 11.70 -3.82 12.57
CA ILE A 12 10.79 -3.43 11.50
C ILE A 12 10.30 -2.02 11.81
N GLN A 13 10.56 -1.05 10.93
CA GLN A 13 10.10 0.31 11.16
C GLN A 13 8.58 0.33 11.08
N ALA A 14 7.94 0.82 12.14
CA ALA A 14 6.48 0.94 12.17
C ALA A 14 6.00 1.89 11.06
N VAL A 15 4.98 1.48 10.30
CA VAL A 15 4.34 2.33 9.28
C VAL A 15 3.69 3.54 9.95
N THR A 16 4.21 4.73 9.68
CA THR A 16 3.76 6.00 10.28
C THR A 16 2.60 6.64 9.51
N ASP A 17 1.92 7.63 10.09
CA ASP A 17 0.87 8.37 9.39
C ASP A 17 1.42 9.14 8.19
N THR A 18 2.66 9.59 8.26
CA THR A 18 3.36 10.16 7.10
C THR A 18 3.54 9.15 5.97
N ASN A 19 3.84 7.88 6.26
CA ASN A 19 3.90 6.84 5.22
C ASN A 19 2.52 6.65 4.55
N ALA A 20 1.45 6.68 5.34
CA ALA A 20 0.08 6.53 4.85
C ALA A 20 -0.36 7.72 3.98
N GLU A 21 -0.08 8.95 4.42
CA GLU A 21 -0.38 10.17 3.69
C GLU A 21 0.41 10.27 2.38
N ASN A 22 1.69 9.89 2.40
CA ASN A 22 2.52 9.87 1.20
C ASN A 22 2.03 8.82 0.19
N LEU A 23 1.68 7.61 0.64
CA LEU A 23 1.11 6.58 -0.23
C LEU A 23 -0.15 7.09 -0.95
N LEU A 24 -1.07 7.70 -0.21
CA LEU A 24 -2.29 8.24 -0.78
C LEU A 24 -2.00 9.40 -1.75
N HIS A 25 -1.14 10.33 -1.37
CA HIS A 25 -0.74 11.44 -2.23
C HIS A 25 -0.17 10.93 -3.55
N ASP A 26 0.78 10.00 -3.47
CA ASP A 26 1.50 9.48 -4.63
C ASP A 26 0.56 8.70 -5.55
N LEU A 27 -0.32 7.85 -5.00
CA LEU A 27 -1.32 7.15 -5.79
C LEU A 27 -2.34 8.12 -6.42
N VAL A 28 -2.77 9.18 -5.73
CA VAL A 28 -3.66 10.20 -6.30
C VAL A 28 -2.96 11.01 -7.40
N ALA A 29 -1.66 11.23 -7.28
CA ALA A 29 -0.84 11.91 -8.29
C ALA A 29 -0.54 11.05 -9.53
N THR A 30 -0.62 9.72 -9.41
CA THR A 30 -0.49 8.79 -10.54
C THR A 30 -1.84 8.54 -11.21
N PRO A 31 -2.05 8.96 -12.48
CA PRO A 31 -3.26 8.61 -13.21
C PRO A 31 -3.41 7.08 -13.33
N SER A 32 -4.63 6.59 -13.17
CA SER A 32 -4.97 5.18 -13.39
C SER A 32 -6.42 5.08 -13.86
N PRO A 33 -6.75 5.57 -15.07
CA PRO A 33 -8.05 5.27 -15.63
C PRO A 33 -8.20 3.76 -15.82
N SER A 34 -9.43 3.25 -15.80
CA SER A 34 -9.68 1.82 -16.04
C SER A 34 -9.00 1.37 -17.34
N TYR A 35 -8.34 0.22 -17.28
CA TYR A 35 -7.47 -0.40 -18.30
C TYR A 35 -6.08 0.24 -18.49
N GLU A 36 -5.71 1.26 -17.72
CA GLU A 36 -4.39 1.91 -17.75
C GLU A 36 -3.79 2.04 -16.34
N GLU A 37 -3.93 1.00 -15.51
CA GLU A 37 -3.62 1.04 -14.08
C GLU A 37 -2.14 0.79 -13.73
N ARG A 38 -1.33 0.37 -14.72
CA ARG A 38 -0.03 -0.26 -14.48
C ARG A 38 0.91 0.56 -13.60
N ASP A 39 1.04 1.85 -13.86
CA ASP A 39 1.94 2.72 -13.09
C ASP A 39 1.52 2.83 -11.61
N ALA A 40 0.21 2.91 -11.35
CA ALA A 40 -0.34 2.96 -9.99
C ALA A 40 -0.20 1.60 -9.28
N VAL A 41 -0.42 0.51 -10.01
CA VAL A 41 -0.23 -0.86 -9.52
C VAL A 41 1.23 -1.10 -9.11
N GLU A 42 2.19 -0.71 -9.94
CA GLU A 42 3.63 -0.85 -9.64
C GLU A 42 4.06 0.05 -8.48
N LEU A 43 3.43 1.21 -8.31
CA LEU A 43 3.65 2.07 -7.15
C LEU A 43 3.17 1.40 -5.86
N LEU A 44 1.94 0.87 -5.84
CA LEU A 44 1.41 0.17 -4.66
C LEU A 44 2.21 -1.10 -4.35
N LEU A 45 2.62 -1.86 -5.36
CA LEU A 45 3.50 -3.02 -5.19
C LEU A 45 4.82 -2.63 -4.49
N ARG A 46 5.52 -1.62 -5.02
CA ARG A 46 6.78 -1.15 -4.42
C ARG A 46 6.58 -0.68 -2.99
N TRP A 47 5.45 -0.04 -2.71
CA TRP A 47 5.13 0.38 -1.34
C TRP A 47 4.96 -0.83 -0.42
N MET A 48 4.19 -1.85 -0.81
CA MET A 48 3.99 -3.06 0.00
C MET A 48 5.33 -3.79 0.25
N GLN A 49 6.16 -3.93 -0.78
CA GLN A 49 7.50 -4.54 -0.68
C GLN A 49 8.43 -3.75 0.24
N ALA A 50 8.35 -2.43 0.25
CA ALA A 50 9.18 -1.57 1.09
C ALA A 50 8.73 -1.53 2.57
N HIS A 51 7.54 -2.05 2.88
CA HIS A 51 6.96 -2.02 4.23
C HIS A 51 6.73 -3.43 4.79
N ASP A 52 7.55 -4.40 4.39
CA ASP A 52 7.63 -5.73 4.98
C ASP A 52 6.30 -6.50 4.95
N TYR A 53 5.64 -6.50 3.79
CA TYR A 53 4.67 -7.55 3.46
C TYR A 53 5.40 -8.89 3.29
N ASP A 54 4.77 -10.01 3.68
CA ASP A 54 5.36 -11.34 3.57
C ASP A 54 5.47 -11.79 2.11
N ASP A 55 4.49 -11.40 1.29
CA ASP A 55 4.57 -11.49 -0.17
C ASP A 55 3.84 -10.31 -0.81
N ALA A 56 4.33 -9.88 -1.97
CA ALA A 56 3.67 -8.85 -2.76
C ALA A 56 4.06 -9.02 -4.24
N TYR A 57 3.05 -9.10 -5.10
CA TYR A 57 3.21 -9.34 -6.53
C TYR A 57 2.09 -8.69 -7.34
N ILE A 58 2.27 -8.70 -8.66
CA ILE A 58 1.19 -8.38 -9.61
C ILE A 58 0.67 -9.69 -10.17
N ASP A 59 -0.63 -9.93 -10.05
CA ASP A 59 -1.25 -11.16 -10.56
C ASP A 59 -1.42 -11.15 -12.09
N GLU A 60 -1.99 -12.23 -12.65
CA GLU A 60 -2.20 -12.37 -14.09
C GLU A 60 -3.20 -11.36 -14.68
N ALA A 61 -4.09 -10.81 -13.86
CA ALA A 61 -5.06 -9.78 -14.26
C ALA A 61 -4.48 -8.36 -14.13
N GLY A 62 -3.30 -8.20 -13.54
CA GLY A 62 -2.65 -6.91 -13.34
C GLY A 62 -2.97 -6.26 -11.99
N ASN A 63 -3.57 -6.97 -11.04
CA ASN A 63 -3.86 -6.44 -9.71
C ASN A 63 -2.59 -6.41 -8.85
N ALA A 64 -2.42 -5.36 -8.04
CA ALA A 64 -1.45 -5.37 -6.95
C ALA A 64 -2.00 -6.23 -5.79
N VAL A 65 -1.28 -7.29 -5.44
CA VAL A 65 -1.63 -8.20 -4.35
C VAL A 65 -0.55 -8.13 -3.27
N GLY A 66 -0.97 -8.04 -2.01
CA GLY A 66 -0.08 -8.09 -0.86
C GLY A 66 -0.64 -9.04 0.20
N ILE A 67 0.23 -9.86 0.77
CA ILE A 67 -0.09 -10.89 1.76
C ILE A 67 0.70 -10.63 3.05
N ILE A 68 0.04 -10.81 4.20
CA ILE A 68 0.65 -10.79 5.53
C ILE A 68 0.03 -11.93 6.35
N GLY A 69 0.87 -12.74 7.00
CA GLY A 69 0.49 -13.92 7.77
C GLY A 69 0.38 -15.21 6.95
N ASP A 70 0.30 -16.33 7.65
CA ASP A 70 0.30 -17.70 7.10
C ASP A 70 -0.72 -18.62 7.80
N GLY A 71 -1.77 -18.03 8.38
CA GLY A 71 -2.75 -18.74 9.19
C GLY A 71 -3.78 -19.57 8.45
N ALA A 72 -4.61 -20.27 9.22
CA ALA A 72 -5.65 -21.17 8.68
C ALA A 72 -6.89 -20.44 8.10
N HIS A 73 -6.96 -19.11 8.25
CA HIS A 73 -8.08 -18.29 7.82
C HIS A 73 -7.60 -17.05 7.07
N ASP A 74 -8.20 -16.82 5.91
CA ASP A 74 -7.91 -15.65 5.08
C ASP A 74 -8.90 -14.52 5.36
N VAL A 75 -8.39 -13.29 5.46
CA VAL A 75 -9.17 -12.06 5.44
C VAL A 75 -8.73 -11.23 4.24
N VAL A 76 -9.66 -10.96 3.33
CA VAL A 76 -9.38 -10.20 2.10
C VAL A 76 -9.88 -8.77 2.23
N LEU A 77 -8.97 -7.81 2.08
CA LEU A 77 -9.30 -6.38 1.97
C LEU A 77 -9.31 -5.98 0.48
N LEU A 78 -10.45 -6.17 -0.18
CA LEU A 78 -10.58 -5.97 -1.63
C LEU A 78 -10.95 -4.52 -1.97
N GLY A 79 -10.01 -3.77 -2.53
CA GLY A 79 -10.23 -2.44 -3.11
C GLY A 79 -10.07 -2.42 -4.63
N HIS A 80 -10.18 -1.23 -5.24
CA HIS A 80 -9.84 -1.01 -6.64
C HIS A 80 -8.97 0.25 -6.80
N ILE A 81 -8.05 0.22 -7.77
CA ILE A 81 -7.04 1.25 -7.98
C ILE A 81 -7.35 2.14 -9.18
N ASP A 82 -8.20 1.64 -10.08
CA ASP A 82 -8.64 2.36 -11.25
C ASP A 82 -9.58 3.50 -10.86
N THR A 83 -9.72 4.44 -11.77
CA THR A 83 -10.50 5.65 -11.55
C THR A 83 -11.22 6.05 -12.82
N PHE A 84 -12.27 6.84 -12.70
CA PHE A 84 -12.88 7.45 -13.87
C PHE A 84 -11.90 8.41 -14.57
N PRO A 85 -11.89 8.49 -15.92
CA PRO A 85 -10.99 9.37 -16.66
C PRO A 85 -11.01 10.84 -16.23
N GLY A 86 -9.92 11.53 -16.57
CA GLY A 86 -9.69 12.93 -16.24
C GLY A 86 -8.83 13.08 -14.98
N ASN A 87 -7.82 13.94 -15.08
CA ASN A 87 -6.83 14.16 -14.03
C ASN A 87 -6.90 15.61 -13.52
N PRO A 88 -7.86 15.96 -12.64
CA PRO A 88 -7.87 17.27 -12.00
C PRO A 88 -6.53 17.47 -11.26
N PRO A 89 -6.02 18.71 -11.18
CA PRO A 89 -4.76 18.98 -10.49
C PRO A 89 -4.80 18.45 -9.06
N VAL A 90 -3.75 17.71 -8.67
CA VAL A 90 -3.58 17.33 -7.27
C VAL A 90 -3.24 18.58 -6.46
N LYS A 91 -4.00 18.80 -5.39
CA LYS A 91 -3.80 19.94 -4.49
C LYS A 91 -3.86 19.47 -3.04
N VAL A 92 -2.91 19.94 -2.24
CA VAL A 92 -2.97 19.86 -0.78
C VAL A 92 -3.34 21.23 -0.23
N ASP A 93 -4.38 21.30 0.59
CA ASP A 93 -4.82 22.51 1.29
C ASP A 93 -4.98 22.19 2.78
N GLY A 94 -3.93 22.49 3.55
CA GLY A 94 -3.84 22.07 4.96
C GLY A 94 -3.92 20.55 5.10
N ARG A 95 -5.03 20.05 5.64
CA ARG A 95 -5.30 18.61 5.86
C ARG A 95 -6.17 17.97 4.76
N LEU A 96 -6.49 18.72 3.71
CA LEU A 96 -7.32 18.25 2.61
C LEU A 96 -6.44 17.89 1.41
N LEU A 97 -6.58 16.66 0.93
CA LEU A 97 -6.01 16.21 -0.34
C LEU A 97 -7.13 16.19 -1.40
N TYR A 98 -6.92 16.93 -2.47
CA TYR A 98 -7.80 16.95 -3.64
C TYR A 98 -7.11 16.21 -4.79
N GLY A 99 -7.85 15.34 -5.46
CA GLY A 99 -7.42 14.66 -6.68
C GLY A 99 -8.31 13.48 -7.02
N ARG A 100 -8.16 12.97 -8.24
CA ARG A 100 -8.91 11.78 -8.69
C ARG A 100 -8.46 10.57 -7.88
N GLY A 101 -9.42 9.77 -7.42
CA GLY A 101 -9.12 8.61 -6.58
C GLY A 101 -9.07 8.88 -5.08
N ALA A 102 -8.96 10.15 -4.64
CA ALA A 102 -8.78 10.47 -3.22
C ALA A 102 -9.91 9.89 -2.33
N VAL A 103 -11.14 9.90 -2.84
CA VAL A 103 -12.30 9.26 -2.19
C VAL A 103 -12.60 7.90 -2.83
N ASP A 104 -12.74 7.87 -4.15
CA ASP A 104 -13.14 6.69 -4.92
C ASP A 104 -12.02 6.23 -5.88
N ALA A 105 -11.23 5.21 -5.53
CA ALA A 105 -11.18 4.55 -4.22
C ALA A 105 -9.76 4.38 -3.65
N LYS A 106 -8.81 5.18 -4.13
CA LYS A 106 -7.41 5.13 -3.67
C LYS A 106 -7.30 5.42 -2.17
N GLY A 107 -8.15 6.29 -1.61
CA GLY A 107 -8.23 6.55 -0.17
C GLY A 107 -8.44 5.28 0.67
N SER A 108 -9.50 4.52 0.37
CA SER A 108 -9.80 3.27 1.07
C SER A 108 -8.77 2.19 0.76
N LEU A 109 -8.29 2.08 -0.49
CA LEU A 109 -7.25 1.13 -0.88
C LEU A 109 -5.94 1.35 -0.10
N CYS A 110 -5.47 2.60 0.02
CA CYS A 110 -4.28 2.93 0.82
C CYS A 110 -4.51 2.61 2.30
N THR A 111 -5.72 2.85 2.80
CA THR A 111 -6.09 2.52 4.18
C THR A 111 -5.99 1.02 4.42
N PHE A 112 -6.44 0.18 3.48
CA PHE A 112 -6.29 -1.28 3.59
C PHE A 112 -4.83 -1.70 3.66
N ALA A 113 -3.97 -1.17 2.78
CA ALA A 113 -2.56 -1.52 2.79
C ALA A 113 -1.87 -1.14 4.12
N VAL A 114 -2.10 0.09 4.58
CA VAL A 114 -1.52 0.57 5.84
C VAL A 114 -2.08 -0.18 7.04
N ALA A 115 -3.39 -0.41 7.09
CA ALA A 115 -4.05 -1.07 8.22
C ALA A 115 -3.63 -2.54 8.33
N ALA A 116 -3.56 -3.27 7.21
CA ALA A 116 -3.08 -4.65 7.20
C ALA A 116 -1.67 -4.72 7.79
N ARG A 117 -0.77 -3.80 7.39
CA ARG A 117 0.60 -3.80 7.91
C ARG A 117 0.70 -3.39 9.38
N ARG A 118 -0.16 -2.47 9.84
CA ARG A 118 -0.18 -2.05 11.26
C ARG A 118 -0.90 -3.05 12.17
N ALA A 119 -1.71 -3.94 11.61
CA ALA A 119 -2.49 -4.89 12.40
C ALA A 119 -1.57 -5.83 13.17
N HIS A 120 -1.95 -6.11 14.42
CA HIS A 120 -1.38 -7.24 15.13
C HIS A 120 -2.08 -8.51 14.64
N ILE A 121 -1.34 -9.33 13.90
CA ILE A 121 -1.81 -10.64 13.46
C ILE A 121 -1.44 -11.66 14.54
N PRO A 122 -2.42 -12.39 15.12
CA PRO A 122 -2.14 -13.42 16.11
C PRO A 122 -1.24 -14.53 15.55
N GLU A 123 -0.44 -15.14 16.41
CA GLU A 123 0.27 -16.38 16.06
C GLU A 123 -0.74 -17.52 15.85
N ASN A 124 -0.39 -18.44 14.94
CA ASN A 124 -1.18 -19.64 14.63
C ASN A 124 -1.15 -20.70 15.73
#